data_AF-A0A497SJY6-F1
#
_entry.id   AF-A0A497SJY6-F1
#
_cell.length_a   1.000
_cell.length_b   1.000
_cell.length_c   1.000
_cell.angle_alpha   90.00
_cell.angle_beta   90.00
_cell.angle_gamma   90.00
#
_symmetry.space_group_name_H-M   'P 1'
#
loop_
_entity.id
_entity.type
_entity.pdbx_description
1 polymer ?
#
loop_
_entity_poly.entity_id
_entity_poly.type
_entity_poly.pdbx_seq_one_letter_code
_entity_poly.pdbx_strand_id
1 'polypeptide(L)' 'MRIKLFILYDNQAKERFRAGWGFSCLVRFKNRHVLFDTGADEETLAFNAKLFGIEKSSIE' A
#
# COMPACT_ATOMS: atom_id res chain seq x y z
N MET A 1 -10.40 -10.53 -16.69
CA MET A 1 -9.10 -10.08 -16.12
C MET A 1 -9.37 -9.45 -14.76
N ARG A 2 -8.56 -9.72 -13.71
CA ARG A 2 -8.76 -9.18 -12.35
C ARG A 2 -7.60 -8.25 -11.97
N ILE A 3 -7.94 -7.06 -11.48
CA ILE A 3 -7.02 -6.13 -10.84
C ILE A 3 -7.31 -6.19 -9.34
N LYS A 4 -6.27 -6.17 -8.50
CA LYS A 4 -6.43 -6.03 -7.04
C LYS A 4 -5.73 -4.75 -6.59
N LEU A 5 -6.45 -3.98 -5.77
CA LEU A 5 -5.96 -2.75 -5.16
C LEU A 5 -5.79 -3.00 -3.67
N PHE A 6 -4.63 -2.60 -3.14
CA PHE A 6 -4.37 -2.58 -1.70
C PHE A 6 -4.10 -1.13 -1.34
N ILE A 7 -5.01 -0.51 -0.59
CA ILE A 7 -4.80 0.83 -0.06
C ILE A 7 -3.83 0.68 1.11
N LEU A 8 -2.62 1.21 0.94
CA LEU A 8 -1.54 1.11 1.92
C LEU A 8 -1.42 2.38 2.77
N TYR A 9 -1.97 3.49 2.30
CA TYR A 9 -1.99 4.76 3.02
C TYR A 9 -3.24 5.53 2.60
N ASP A 10 -3.98 6.04 3.57
CA ASP A 10 -5.15 6.90 3.36
C ASP A 10 -5.41 7.74 4.62
N ASN A 11 -6.23 8.78 4.47
CA ASN A 11 -6.75 9.60 5.56
C ASN A 11 -7.57 8.81 6.59
N GLN A 12 -8.07 7.63 6.22
CA GLN A 12 -8.79 6.73 7.10
C GLN A 12 -8.19 5.32 7.02
N ALA A 13 -8.19 4.61 8.16
CA ALA A 13 -7.66 3.25 8.23
C ALA A 13 -8.62 2.32 8.97
N LYS A 14 -8.63 1.05 8.56
CA LYS A 14 -9.30 -0.02 9.32
C LYS A 14 -8.53 -0.30 10.61
N GLU A 15 -9.20 -0.95 11.56
CA GLU A 15 -8.56 -1.44 12.78
C GLU A 15 -7.28 -2.23 12.45
N ARG A 16 -6.22 -1.98 13.22
CA ARG A 16 -4.85 -2.49 13.06
C ARG A 16 -4.00 -1.82 11.98
N PHE A 17 -4.57 -1.02 11.09
CA PHE A 17 -3.81 -0.20 10.13
C PHE A 17 -3.57 1.21 10.70
N ARG A 18 -2.59 1.91 10.15
CA ARG A 18 -2.28 3.30 10.48
C ARG A 18 -2.83 4.23 9.40
N ALA A 19 -3.44 5.34 9.82
CA ALA A 19 -3.91 6.41 8.92
C ALA A 19 -2.93 7.58 8.95
N GLY A 20 -2.93 8.38 7.89
CA GLY A 20 -2.20 9.64 7.82
C GLY A 20 -2.71 10.52 6.69
N TRP A 21 -2.23 11.75 6.55
CA TRP A 21 -2.71 12.64 5.49
C TRP A 21 -2.01 12.33 4.16
N GLY A 22 -2.72 11.75 3.20
CA GLY A 22 -2.17 11.39 1.90
C GLY A 22 -2.76 10.08 1.37
N PHE A 23 -2.17 9.57 0.30
CA PHE A 23 -2.63 8.33 -0.33
C PHE A 23 -1.47 7.48 -0.85
N SER A 24 -1.63 6.17 -0.79
CA SER A 24 -0.77 5.21 -1.49
C SER A 24 -1.52 3.91 -1.74
N CYS A 25 -1.32 3.33 -2.92
CA CYS A 25 -1.97 2.08 -3.30
C CYS A 25 -1.03 1.15 -4.07
N LEU A 26 -0.97 -0.11 -3.65
CA LEU A 26 -0.38 -1.17 -4.48
C LEU A 26 -1.42 -1.69 -5.47
N VAL A 27 -1.09 -1.58 -6.75
CA VAL A 27 -1.86 -2.14 -7.86
C VAL A 27 -1.24 -3.45 -8.30
N ARG A 28 -1.96 -4.57 -8.13
CA ARG A 28 -1.55 -5.88 -8.64
C ARG A 28 -2.31 -6.23 -9.92
N PHE A 29 -1.55 -6.43 -10.99
CA PHE A 29 -2.08 -6.84 -12.29
C PHE A 29 -1.14 -7.80 -13.01
N LYS A 30 -1.63 -9.01 -13.31
CA LYS A 30 -0.82 -10.11 -13.86
C LYS A 30 0.43 -10.32 -13.00
N ASN A 31 1.62 -10.10 -13.58
CA ASN A 31 2.92 -10.35 -12.97
C ASN A 31 3.55 -9.03 -12.50
N ARG A 32 2.80 -7.92 -12.54
CA ARG A 32 3.27 -6.58 -12.23
C ARG A 32 2.61 -6.09 -10.95
N HIS A 33 3.43 -5.53 -10.08
CA HIS A 33 3.01 -4.90 -8.84
C HIS A 33 3.56 -3.48 -8.86
N VAL A 34 2.67 -2.50 -9.01
CA VAL A 34 3.06 -1.09 -9.12
C VAL A 34 2.59 -0.39 -7.87
N LEU A 35 3.51 0.29 -7.17
CA LEU A 35 3.16 1.17 -6.07
C LEU A 35 2.84 2.56 -6.63
N PHE A 36 1.59 2.98 -6.48
CA PHE A 36 1.17 4.32 -6.82
C PHE A 36 1.24 5.20 -5.58
N ASP A 37 2.08 6.23 -5.64
CA ASP A 37 2.35 7.19 -4.56
C ASP A 37 2.86 6.54 -3.26
N THR A 38 3.34 7.34 -2.32
CA THR A 38 3.93 6.85 -1.05
C THR A 38 3.31 7.47 0.20
N GLY A 39 2.29 8.31 0.05
CA GLY A 39 1.74 9.06 1.17
C GLY A 39 2.73 10.08 1.74
N ALA A 40 2.47 10.55 2.97
CA ALA A 40 3.27 11.60 3.60
C ALA A 40 4.46 11.10 4.44
N ASP A 41 4.46 9.82 4.85
CA ASP A 41 5.55 9.26 5.67
C ASP A 41 5.79 7.77 5.38
N GLU A 42 7.08 7.38 5.40
CA GLU A 42 7.50 6.01 5.14
C GLU A 42 7.03 5.04 6.23
N GLU A 43 6.97 5.48 7.49
CA GLU A 43 6.69 4.59 8.63
C GLU A 43 5.29 3.97 8.52
N THR A 44 4.29 4.80 8.25
CA THR A 44 2.89 4.38 8.09
C THR A 44 2.73 3.49 6.85
N LEU A 45 3.32 3.89 5.71
CA LEU A 45 3.29 3.09 4.49
C LEU A 45 3.91 1.70 4.72
N ALA A 46 5.11 1.65 5.28
CA ALA A 46 5.86 0.41 5.51
C ALA A 46 5.15 -0.49 6.52
N PHE A 47 4.59 0.08 7.59
CA PHE A 47 3.81 -0.66 8.58
C PHE A 47 2.59 -1.32 7.95
N ASN A 48 1.81 -0.58 7.15
CA ASN A 48 0.62 -1.10 6.49
C ASN A 48 0.96 -2.14 5.40
N ALA A 49 2.02 -1.92 4.62
CA ALA A 49 2.51 -2.89 3.63
C ALA A 49 2.90 -4.23 4.28
N LYS A 50 3.57 -4.18 5.44
CA LYS A 50 3.96 -5.37 6.20
C LYS A 50 2.75 -6.16 6.69
N LEU A 51 1.67 -5.50 7.11
CA LEU A 51 0.44 -6.18 7.52
C LEU A 51 -0.24 -6.95 6.37
N PHE A 52 -0.03 -6.52 5.12
CA PHE A 52 -0.47 -7.23 3.93
C PHE A 52 0.54 -8.27 3.42
N GLY A 53 1.69 -8.43 4.07
CA GLY A 53 2.76 -9.32 3.61
C GLY A 53 3.38 -8.88 2.28
N ILE A 54 3.47 -7.56 2.05
CA ILE A 54 4.06 -6.99 0.84
C ILE A 54 5.54 -6.68 1.10
N GLU A 55 6.41 -7.32 0.34
CA GLU A 55 7.86 -7.09 0.37
C GLU A 55 8.26 -6.00 -0.64
N LYS A 56 9.15 -5.08 -0.25
CA LYS A 56 9.65 -4.00 -1.14
C LYS A 56 10.26 -4.55 -2.43
N SER A 57 10.96 -5.69 -2.35
CA SER A 57 11.58 -6.36 -3.50
C SER A 57 10.58 -6.87 -4.56
N SER A 58 9.29 -6.89 -4.23
CA SER A 58 8.22 -7.35 -5.14
C SER A 58 7.51 -6.21 -5.87
N ILE A 59 7.93 -4.95 -5.67
CA ILE A 59 7.31 -3.72 -6.18
C ILE A 59 8.20 -3.14 -7.29
N GLU A 60 7.57 -2.68 -8.38
CA GLU A 60 8.20 -1.89 -9.45
C GLU A 60 8.33 -0.40 -9.10
#